data_AF-A0A8H7EWV0-F1
#
_entry.id   AF-A0A8H7EWV0-F1
#
_cell.length_a   1.000
_cell.length_b   1.000
_cell.length_c   1.000
_cell.angle_alpha   90.00
_cell.angle_beta   90.00
_cell.angle_gamma   90.00
#
_symmetry.space_group_name_H-M   'P 1'
#
loop_
_entity.id
_entity.type
_entity.pdbx_description
1 polymer ?
#
loop_
_entity_poly.entity_id
_entity_poly.type
_entity_poly.pdbx_seq_one_letter_code
_entity_poly.pdbx_strand_id
1 'polypeptide(L)'
;MSQPIIKLPQEIFDRISDGVDLTTILSLRCTCKSLLKAMGTRHIWLKLAQELQSNPGITKFEEPVEDYTAQELEEWVLRHHNAQKLLHTPDLDAQFEKRRMLRSGVGEVKLLPGGRWLLFIRGLSMFFVDCDTANLEPQEIISTEAPTQNPLLRFTTWIDLDAPRLAFRVAMIH
;
A
#
# COMPACT_ATOMS: atom_id res chain seq x y z
N MET A 1 41.78 -17.94 8.18
CA MET A 1 41.28 -17.60 6.83
C MET A 1 39.85 -17.13 6.97
N SER A 2 39.54 -15.87 6.65
CA SER A 2 38.17 -15.37 6.64
C SER A 2 37.43 -15.92 5.42
N GLN A 3 36.31 -16.61 5.62
CA GLN A 3 35.46 -17.01 4.50
C GLN A 3 34.71 -15.77 3.98
N PRO A 4 34.63 -15.58 2.65
CA PRO A 4 33.83 -14.50 2.07
C PRO A 4 32.36 -14.67 2.46
N ILE A 5 31.73 -13.60 2.94
CA ILE A 5 30.31 -13.61 3.35
C ILE A 5 29.38 -14.16 2.26
N ILE A 6 29.73 -13.93 0.99
CA ILE A 6 29.01 -14.40 -0.20
C ILE A 6 28.97 -15.94 -0.36
N LYS A 7 29.76 -16.69 0.40
CA LYS A 7 29.77 -18.16 0.41
C LYS A 7 28.91 -18.75 1.53
N LEU A 8 28.30 -17.92 2.36
CA LEU A 8 27.40 -18.39 3.40
C LEU A 8 26.11 -18.96 2.77
N PRO A 9 25.47 -19.96 3.41
CA PRO A 9 24.16 -20.46 3.00
C PRO A 9 23.07 -19.38 3.08
N GLN A 10 21.98 -19.54 2.33
CA GLN A 10 20.85 -18.60 2.30
C GLN A 10 20.23 -18.41 3.68
N GLU A 11 20.15 -19.48 4.47
CA GLU A 11 19.58 -19.48 5.82
C GLU A 11 20.34 -18.54 6.76
N ILE A 12 21.64 -18.32 6.52
CA ILE A 12 22.44 -17.37 7.28
C ILE A 12 22.10 -15.93 6.88
N PHE A 13 21.87 -15.68 5.60
CA PHE A 13 21.41 -14.36 5.13
C PHE A 13 20.02 -14.02 5.66
N ASP A 14 19.10 -14.99 5.69
CA ASP A 14 17.78 -14.82 6.28
C ASP A 14 17.89 -14.44 7.77
N ARG A 15 18.73 -15.14 8.54
CA ARG A 15 18.99 -14.78 9.96
C ARG A 15 19.68 -13.43 10.15
N ILE A 16 20.59 -13.05 9.24
CA ILE A 16 21.20 -11.72 9.27
C ILE A 16 20.12 -10.67 9.02
N SER A 17 19.18 -10.94 8.09
CA SER A 17 18.09 -10.04 7.75
C SER A 17 17.15 -9.74 8.92
N ASP A 18 16.99 -10.70 9.83
CA ASP A 18 16.18 -10.54 11.04
C ASP A 18 16.69 -9.38 11.92
N GLY A 19 18.00 -9.16 11.93
CA GLY A 19 18.67 -8.17 12.80
C GLY A 19 18.99 -6.84 12.14
N VAL A 20 18.62 -6.61 10.88
CA VAL A 20 18.98 -5.39 10.14
C VAL A 20 17.75 -4.69 9.56
N ASP A 21 17.89 -3.39 9.32
CA ASP A 21 16.84 -2.54 8.78
C ASP A 21 16.84 -2.49 7.24
N LEU A 22 15.80 -1.89 6.66
CA LEU A 22 15.65 -1.72 5.22
C LEU A 22 16.87 -1.01 4.59
N THR A 23 17.39 0.04 5.24
CA THR A 23 18.53 0.81 4.72
C THR A 23 19.78 -0.07 4.59
N THR A 24 20.02 -0.93 5.57
CA THR A 24 21.12 -1.89 5.55
C THR A 24 20.92 -2.95 4.47
N ILE A 25 19.71 -3.50 4.34
CA ILE A 25 19.37 -4.45 3.27
C ILE A 25 19.62 -3.86 1.88
N LEU A 26 19.13 -2.64 1.64
CA LEU A 26 19.34 -1.92 0.37
C LEU A 26 20.82 -1.65 0.11
N SER A 27 21.57 -1.24 1.15
CA SER A 27 23.01 -1.02 1.04
C SER A 27 23.76 -2.31 0.67
N LEU A 28 23.41 -3.43 1.30
CA LEU A 28 23.97 -4.74 0.98
C LEU A 28 23.67 -5.16 -0.47
N ARG A 29 22.45 -4.91 -0.97
CA ARG A 29 22.04 -5.19 -2.35
C ARG A 29 22.87 -4.41 -3.38
N CYS A 30 23.30 -3.20 -3.05
CA CYS A 30 24.13 -2.37 -3.93
C CYS A 30 25.59 -2.82 -4.02
N THR A 31 26.06 -3.73 -3.15
CA THR A 31 27.47 -4.13 -3.13
C THR A 31 27.87 -5.08 -4.26
N CYS A 32 27.07 -6.13 -4.53
CA CYS A 32 27.36 -7.11 -5.57
C CYS A 32 26.12 -7.94 -5.95
N LYS A 33 26.18 -8.61 -7.12
CA LYS A 33 25.07 -9.45 -7.64
C LYS A 33 24.68 -10.61 -6.71
N SER A 34 25.64 -11.18 -5.98
CA SER A 34 25.36 -12.28 -5.04
C SER A 34 24.53 -11.79 -3.87
N LEU A 35 24.89 -10.64 -3.28
CA LEU A 35 24.14 -10.03 -2.19
C LEU A 35 22.81 -9.46 -2.66
N LEU A 36 22.74 -8.90 -3.87
CA LEU A 36 21.48 -8.52 -4.50
C LEU A 36 20.48 -9.69 -4.52
N LYS A 37 20.94 -10.88 -4.93
CA LYS A 37 20.10 -12.09 -4.97
C LYS A 37 19.78 -12.61 -3.57
N ALA A 38 20.78 -12.70 -2.70
CA ALA A 38 20.61 -13.25 -1.35
C ALA A 38 19.68 -12.38 -0.48
N MET A 39 19.69 -11.06 -0.70
CA MET A 39 18.84 -10.09 -0.01
C MET A 39 17.49 -9.85 -0.72
N GLY A 40 17.17 -10.65 -1.74
CA GLY A 40 15.94 -10.54 -2.52
C GLY A 40 14.95 -11.66 -2.30
N THR A 41 15.09 -12.41 -1.20
CA THR A 41 14.16 -13.49 -0.89
C THR A 41 12.85 -12.95 -0.34
N ARG A 42 11.78 -13.73 -0.55
CA ARG A 42 10.45 -13.42 -0.02
C ARG A 42 10.46 -13.25 1.50
N HIS A 43 11.23 -14.06 2.21
CA HIS A 43 11.34 -14.02 3.66
C HIS A 43 11.79 -12.65 4.18
N ILE A 44 12.85 -12.10 3.58
CA ILE A 44 13.43 -10.80 3.94
C ILE A 44 12.41 -9.69 3.74
N TRP A 45 11.79 -9.64 2.56
CA TRP A 45 10.81 -8.60 2.24
C TRP A 45 9.53 -8.72 3.04
N LEU A 46 9.08 -9.94 3.35
CA LEU A 46 7.93 -10.19 4.21
C LEU A 46 8.17 -9.64 5.62
N LYS A 47 9.34 -9.93 6.20
CA LYS A 47 9.74 -9.44 7.52
C LYS A 47 9.71 -7.91 7.56
N LEU A 48 10.34 -7.25 6.57
CA LEU A 48 10.34 -5.79 6.45
C LEU A 48 8.93 -5.21 6.28
N ALA A 49 8.06 -5.90 5.54
CA ALA A 49 6.69 -5.47 5.33
C ALA A 49 5.85 -5.55 6.62
N GLN A 50 6.04 -6.63 7.40
CA GLN A 50 5.41 -6.80 8.71
C GLN A 50 5.89 -5.75 9.72
N GLU A 51 7.20 -5.45 9.73
CA GLU A 51 7.76 -4.37 10.56
C GLU A 51 7.14 -3.01 10.21
N LEU A 52 7.03 -2.68 8.92
CA LEU A 52 6.39 -1.44 8.48
C LEU A 52 4.90 -1.39 8.85
N GLN A 53 4.17 -2.49 8.71
CA GLN A 53 2.74 -2.55 9.04
C GLN A 53 2.46 -2.33 10.53
N SER A 54 3.45 -2.55 11.41
CA SER A 54 3.34 -2.21 12.83
C SER A 54 3.32 -0.71 13.10
N ASN A 55 3.73 0.12 12.13
CA ASN A 55 3.73 1.57 12.27
C ASN A 55 2.33 2.18 12.07
N PRO A 56 1.93 3.16 12.89
CA PRO A 56 0.68 3.89 12.68
C PRO A 56 0.62 4.56 11.30
N GLY A 57 -0.55 4.52 10.67
CA GLY A 57 -0.80 5.16 9.37
C GLY A 57 -0.40 4.35 8.14
N ILE A 58 0.21 3.17 8.32
CA ILE A 58 0.44 2.23 7.22
C ILE A 58 -0.84 1.44 6.94
N THR A 59 -1.23 1.38 5.65
CA THR A 59 -2.40 0.58 5.25
C THR A 59 -2.10 -0.91 5.36
N LYS A 60 -3.14 -1.72 5.61
CA LYS A 60 -3.01 -3.17 5.55
C LYS A 60 -2.76 -3.63 4.12
N PHE A 61 -2.23 -4.84 3.95
CA PHE A 61 -2.15 -5.47 2.64
C PHE A 61 -3.53 -5.52 1.96
N GLU A 62 -3.52 -5.45 0.63
CA GLU A 62 -4.73 -5.56 -0.19
C GLU A 62 -5.26 -7.00 -0.19
N GLU A 63 -4.34 -7.98 -0.16
CA GLU A 63 -4.59 -9.42 -0.26
C GLU A 63 -3.94 -10.16 0.92
N PRO A 64 -4.23 -11.45 1.15
CA PRO A 64 -3.48 -12.27 2.09
C PRO A 64 -1.97 -12.20 1.80
N VAL A 65 -1.16 -12.04 2.84
CA VAL A 65 0.29 -11.78 2.65
C VAL A 65 1.00 -12.96 1.98
N GLU A 66 0.43 -14.16 2.13
CA GLU A 66 0.85 -15.42 1.51
C GLU A 66 0.89 -15.34 -0.01
N ASP A 67 -0.03 -14.57 -0.62
CA ASP A 67 -0.20 -14.49 -2.06
C ASP A 67 0.80 -13.53 -2.73
N TYR A 68 1.48 -12.68 -1.95
CA TYR A 68 2.49 -11.77 -2.46
C TYR A 68 3.79 -12.49 -2.80
N THR A 69 4.30 -12.22 -4.01
CA THR A 69 5.65 -12.59 -4.44
C THR A 69 6.70 -11.74 -3.72
N ALA A 70 7.97 -12.17 -3.78
CA ALA A 70 9.09 -11.40 -3.24
C ALA A 70 9.19 -9.99 -3.86
N GLN A 71 8.88 -9.88 -5.16
CA GLN A 71 8.90 -8.60 -5.88
C GLN A 71 7.77 -7.68 -5.42
N GLU A 72 6.55 -8.19 -5.27
CA GLU A 72 5.42 -7.35 -4.82
C GLU A 72 5.62 -6.88 -3.38
N LEU A 73 6.20 -7.72 -2.50
CA LEU A 73 6.58 -7.30 -1.15
C LEU A 73 7.69 -6.23 -1.18
N GLU A 74 8.69 -6.37 -2.03
CA GLU A 74 9.73 -5.35 -2.23
C GLU A 74 9.13 -4.01 -2.64
N GLU A 75 8.28 -4.00 -3.66
CA GLU A 75 7.58 -2.80 -4.13
C GLU A 75 6.70 -2.19 -3.04
N TRP A 76 5.97 -3.02 -2.29
CA TRP A 76 5.14 -2.59 -1.18
C TRP A 76 5.96 -1.93 -0.08
N VAL A 77 7.06 -2.55 0.36
CA VAL A 77 7.97 -2.05 1.40
C VAL A 77 8.57 -0.71 0.99
N LEU A 78 9.09 -0.61 -0.22
CA LEU A 78 9.73 0.61 -0.72
C LEU A 78 8.73 1.76 -0.83
N ARG A 79 7.52 1.50 -1.36
CA ARG A 79 6.46 2.51 -1.46
C ARG A 79 6.10 3.09 -0.10
N HIS A 80 5.83 2.22 0.88
CA HIS A 80 5.41 2.65 2.21
C HIS A 80 6.53 3.30 3.01
N HIS A 81 7.76 2.78 2.93
CA HIS A 81 8.91 3.39 3.57
C HIS A 81 9.18 4.80 3.03
N ASN A 82 9.16 4.97 1.70
CA ASN A 82 9.36 6.28 1.08
C ASN A 82 8.26 7.27 1.48
N ALA A 83 7.00 6.82 1.48
CA ALA A 83 5.88 7.64 1.94
C ALA A 83 6.05 8.10 3.40
N GLN A 84 6.45 7.20 4.31
CA GLN A 84 6.74 7.57 5.70
C GLN A 84 7.89 8.56 5.82
N LYS A 85 8.99 8.32 5.09
CA LYS A 85 10.14 9.22 5.11
C LYS A 85 9.76 10.64 4.67
N LEU A 86 8.93 10.78 3.63
CA LEU A 86 8.41 12.06 3.16
C LEU A 86 7.51 12.74 4.20
N LEU A 87 6.65 11.98 4.90
CA LEU A 87 5.78 12.53 5.93
C LEU A 87 6.53 13.01 7.18
N HIS A 88 7.64 12.36 7.53
CA HIS A 88 8.40 12.65 8.76
C HIS A 88 9.62 13.56 8.55
N THR A 89 9.97 13.88 7.30
CA THR A 89 11.13 14.73 6.98
C THR A 89 10.64 16.02 6.31
N PRO A 90 10.30 17.06 7.09
CA PRO A 90 9.71 18.31 6.57
C PRO A 90 10.65 19.09 5.63
N ASP A 91 11.96 18.82 5.68
CA ASP A 91 13.00 19.46 4.85
C ASP A 91 13.34 18.70 3.56
N LEU A 92 12.69 17.57 3.27
CA LEU A 92 12.75 17.05 1.91
C LEU A 92 11.93 18.02 1.04
N ASP A 93 12.52 18.53 -0.05
CA ASP A 93 11.83 19.20 -1.16
C ASP A 93 10.89 18.20 -1.88
N ALA A 94 10.03 17.55 -1.11
CA ALA A 94 8.98 16.71 -1.59
C ALA A 94 8.03 17.61 -2.37
N GLN A 95 8.19 17.62 -3.69
CA GLN A 95 7.26 18.28 -4.58
C GLN A 95 5.99 17.44 -4.62
N PHE A 96 5.15 17.61 -3.60
CA PHE A 96 3.82 17.02 -3.59
C PHE A 96 3.03 17.66 -4.73
N GLU A 97 2.70 16.85 -5.74
CA GLU A 97 1.80 17.29 -6.77
C GLU A 97 0.36 17.28 -6.23
N LYS A 98 -0.18 18.45 -5.93
CA LYS A 98 -1.58 18.58 -5.53
C LYS A 98 -2.48 18.50 -6.75
N ARG A 99 -3.09 17.34 -6.97
CA ARG A 99 -4.11 17.15 -8.02
C ARG A 99 -5.51 17.39 -7.45
N ARG A 100 -6.24 18.34 -8.04
CA ARG A 100 -7.66 18.53 -7.74
C ARG A 100 -8.47 17.56 -8.58
N MET A 101 -8.90 16.45 -7.96
CA MET A 101 -9.70 15.43 -8.65
C MET A 101 -11.12 15.93 -8.98
N LEU A 102 -11.73 16.74 -8.11
CA LEU A 102 -13.14 17.13 -8.23
C LEU A 102 -13.34 18.63 -8.06
N ARG A 103 -14.26 19.19 -8.86
CA ARG A 103 -14.66 20.61 -8.78
C ARG A 103 -15.73 20.86 -7.71
N SER A 104 -16.61 19.89 -7.45
CA SER A 104 -17.69 19.96 -6.47
C SER A 104 -17.34 19.25 -5.15
N GLY A 105 -18.09 19.55 -4.09
CA GLY A 105 -17.97 18.87 -2.80
C GLY A 105 -18.23 17.37 -2.89
N VAL A 106 -17.56 16.64 -2.00
CA VAL A 106 -17.68 15.19 -1.80
C VAL A 106 -18.32 15.00 -0.43
N GLY A 107 -19.26 14.04 -0.31
CA GLY A 107 -19.97 13.77 0.93
C GLY A 107 -19.09 12.99 1.91
N GLU A 108 -18.85 11.72 1.61
CA GLU A 108 -17.99 10.82 2.37
C GLU A 108 -16.88 10.25 1.48
N VAL A 109 -15.72 9.97 2.06
CA VAL A 109 -14.54 9.41 1.39
C VAL A 109 -13.97 8.29 2.24
N LYS A 110 -13.54 7.19 1.62
CA LYS A 110 -12.87 6.07 2.27
C LYS A 110 -11.78 5.48 1.38
N LEU A 111 -10.57 5.37 1.92
CA LEU A 111 -9.50 4.61 1.29
C LEU A 111 -9.65 3.12 1.67
N LEU A 112 -9.64 2.24 0.68
CA LEU A 112 -9.71 0.79 0.90
C LEU A 112 -8.36 0.23 1.36
N PRO A 113 -8.33 -0.98 1.97
CA PRO A 113 -7.07 -1.70 2.25
C PRO A 113 -6.16 -1.75 1.02
N GLY A 114 -4.85 -1.74 1.24
CA GLY A 114 -3.83 -1.60 0.19
C GLY A 114 -3.55 -0.17 -0.26
N GLY A 115 -4.45 0.78 0.00
CA GLY A 115 -4.23 2.21 -0.27
C GLY A 115 -4.34 2.63 -1.74
N ARG A 116 -4.66 1.70 -2.64
CA ARG A 116 -4.82 1.96 -4.08
C ARG A 116 -6.19 2.54 -4.44
N TRP A 117 -7.26 2.03 -3.83
CA TRP A 117 -8.62 2.36 -4.23
C TRP A 117 -9.26 3.37 -3.28
N LEU A 118 -9.70 4.50 -3.81
CA LEU A 118 -10.41 5.54 -3.05
C LEU A 118 -11.89 5.52 -3.43
N LEU A 119 -12.77 5.23 -2.46
CA LEU A 119 -14.22 5.33 -2.61
C LEU A 119 -14.74 6.68 -2.12
N PHE A 120 -15.74 7.23 -2.80
CA PHE A 120 -16.39 8.45 -2.32
C PHE A 120 -17.79 8.68 -2.88
N ILE A 121 -18.55 9.54 -2.22
CA ILE A 121 -19.91 9.93 -2.64
C ILE A 121 -19.91 11.33 -3.26
N ARG A 122 -20.54 11.46 -4.42
CA ARG A 122 -20.79 12.76 -5.07
C ARG A 122 -22.25 12.83 -5.51
N GLY A 123 -22.99 13.78 -4.93
CA GLY A 123 -24.44 13.85 -5.12
C GLY A 123 -25.10 12.62 -4.52
N LEU A 124 -25.85 11.87 -5.33
CA LEU A 124 -26.52 10.63 -4.94
C LEU A 124 -25.79 9.36 -5.44
N SER A 125 -24.64 9.53 -6.10
CA SER A 125 -23.88 8.42 -6.67
C SER A 125 -22.59 8.16 -5.92
N MET A 126 -22.16 6.91 -5.94
CA MET A 126 -20.88 6.45 -5.41
C MET A 126 -19.89 6.24 -6.53
N PHE A 127 -18.65 6.65 -6.30
CA PHE A 127 -17.54 6.55 -7.24
C PHE A 127 -16.33 5.89 -6.59
N PHE A 128 -15.43 5.41 -7.44
CA PHE A 128 -14.07 5.03 -7.06
C PHE A 128 -13.03 5.62 -8.01
N VAL A 129 -11.80 5.72 -7.52
CA VAL A 129 -10.61 6.04 -8.31
C VAL A 129 -9.48 5.10 -7.95
N ASP A 130 -8.71 4.71 -8.96
CA ASP A 130 -7.41 4.05 -8.83
C ASP A 130 -6.30 5.09 -8.62
N CYS A 131 -5.79 5.19 -7.39
CA CYS A 131 -4.75 6.15 -7.01
C CYS A 131 -3.37 5.84 -7.60
N ASP A 132 -3.15 4.64 -8.13
CA ASP A 132 -1.87 4.27 -8.77
C ASP A 132 -1.83 4.68 -10.25
N THR A 133 -2.96 5.10 -10.83
CA THR A 133 -3.02 5.53 -12.23
C THR A 133 -2.73 7.02 -12.39
N ALA A 134 -2.06 7.39 -13.49
CA ALA A 134 -1.83 8.79 -13.81
C ALA A 134 -3.14 9.55 -14.09
N ASN A 135 -4.17 8.85 -14.54
CA ASN A 135 -5.49 9.40 -14.83
C ASN A 135 -6.47 9.11 -13.69
N LEU A 136 -6.68 10.09 -12.82
CA LEU A 136 -7.54 9.98 -11.63
C LEU A 136 -9.03 10.19 -11.95
N GLU A 137 -9.50 9.63 -13.07
CA GLU A 137 -10.88 9.77 -13.51
C GLU A 137 -11.83 8.92 -12.65
N PRO A 138 -12.83 9.55 -12.00
CA PRO A 138 -13.83 8.83 -11.20
C PRO A 138 -14.67 7.88 -12.04
N GLN A 139 -14.79 6.63 -11.58
CA GLN A 139 -15.69 5.64 -12.13
C GLN A 139 -16.88 5.44 -11.19
N GLU A 140 -18.10 5.47 -11.73
CA GLU A 140 -19.33 5.28 -10.96
C GLU A 140 -19.55 3.80 -10.65
N ILE A 141 -19.85 3.46 -9.39
CA ILE A 141 -20.18 2.10 -8.96
C ILE A 141 -21.69 1.96 -8.79
N ILE A 142 -22.29 2.93 -8.10
CA ILE A 142 -23.71 2.91 -7.72
C ILE A 142 -24.31 4.24 -8.13
N SER A 143 -25.33 4.17 -8.98
CA SER A 143 -26.19 5.30 -9.31
C SER A 143 -27.47 5.20 -8.49
N THR A 144 -27.81 6.26 -7.75
CA THR A 144 -29.06 6.32 -6.97
C THR A 144 -29.94 7.44 -7.49
N GLU A 145 -31.11 7.10 -8.03
CA GLU A 145 -32.10 8.07 -8.53
C GLU A 145 -33.09 8.53 -7.44
N ALA A 146 -32.79 8.32 -6.15
CA ALA A 146 -33.76 8.49 -5.07
C ALA A 146 -34.25 9.95 -4.92
N PRO A 147 -35.51 10.17 -4.52
CA PRO A 147 -36.14 11.48 -4.59
C PRO A 147 -35.63 12.44 -3.50
N THR A 148 -35.02 13.54 -3.96
CA THR A 148 -35.15 14.95 -3.51
C THR A 148 -35.01 15.36 -2.04
N GLN A 149 -34.83 14.48 -1.07
CA GLN A 149 -34.48 14.91 0.29
C GLN A 149 -33.02 14.64 0.53
N ASN A 150 -32.20 15.71 0.47
CA ASN A 150 -30.75 15.79 0.62
C ASN A 150 -30.26 15.11 1.91
N PRO A 151 -30.04 13.78 1.92
CA PRO A 151 -29.59 13.10 3.11
C PRO A 151 -28.07 13.30 3.19
N LEU A 152 -27.52 13.32 4.40
CA LEU A 152 -26.07 13.11 4.55
C LEU A 152 -25.79 11.66 4.17
N LEU A 153 -25.71 11.40 2.87
CA LEU A 153 -25.43 10.09 2.32
C LEU A 153 -24.09 9.61 2.84
N ARG A 154 -24.13 8.46 3.50
CA ARG A 154 -22.96 7.75 3.97
C ARG A 154 -22.85 6.40 3.28
N PHE A 155 -21.72 5.74 3.45
CA PHE A 155 -21.56 4.36 3.05
C PHE A 155 -20.79 3.55 4.07
N THR A 156 -21.17 2.28 4.14
CA THR A 156 -20.41 1.27 4.88
C THR A 156 -19.82 0.27 3.91
N THR A 157 -18.59 -0.16 4.19
CA THR A 157 -17.94 -1.24 3.45
C THR A 157 -17.63 -2.42 4.35
N TRP A 158 -17.77 -3.62 3.81
CA TRP A 158 -17.38 -4.88 4.43
C TRP A 158 -16.36 -5.56 3.53
N ILE A 159 -15.15 -5.78 4.04
CA ILE A 159 -14.07 -6.44 3.30
C ILE A 159 -14.21 -7.95 3.50
N ASP A 160 -14.14 -8.70 2.41
CA ASP A 160 -14.04 -10.15 2.45
C ASP A 160 -12.56 -10.52 2.65
N LEU A 161 -12.25 -11.04 3.83
CA LEU A 161 -10.87 -11.40 4.21
C LEU A 161 -10.45 -12.77 3.68
N ASP A 162 -11.41 -13.59 3.23
CA ASP A 162 -11.17 -14.94 2.72
C ASP A 162 -11.01 -14.95 1.20
N ALA A 163 -11.27 -13.82 0.54
CA ALA A 163 -11.09 -13.67 -0.90
C ALA A 163 -9.60 -13.56 -1.26
N PRO A 164 -9.14 -14.20 -2.35
CA PRO A 164 -7.74 -14.16 -2.79
C PRO A 164 -7.32 -12.79 -3.37
N ARG A 165 -8.28 -11.89 -3.57
CA ARG A 165 -8.08 -10.52 -4.06
C ARG A 165 -9.00 -9.60 -3.28
N LEU A 166 -8.73 -8.28 -3.30
CA LEU A 166 -9.62 -7.30 -2.68
C LEU A 166 -11.05 -7.45 -3.18
N ALA A 167 -11.89 -8.01 -2.32
CA ALA A 167 -13.31 -8.15 -2.52
C ALA A 167 -14.02 -7.48 -1.35
N PHE A 168 -15.06 -6.72 -1.67
CA PHE A 168 -15.82 -6.01 -0.66
C PHE A 168 -17.27 -5.86 -1.07
N ARG A 169 -18.12 -5.69 -0.07
CA ARG A 169 -19.49 -5.23 -0.24
C ARG A 169 -19.57 -3.78 0.22
N VAL A 170 -20.44 -3.02 -0.43
CA VAL A 170 -20.72 -1.64 -0.06
C VAL A 170 -22.21 -1.40 -0.04
N ALA A 171 -22.66 -0.61 0.93
CA ALA A 171 -24.05 -0.16 1.01
C ALA A 171 -24.06 1.35 1.27
N MET A 172 -24.92 2.05 0.54
CA MET A 172 -25.25 3.45 0.81
C MET A 172 -26.32 3.53 1.90
N ILE A 173 -26.16 4.45 2.83
CA ILE A 173 -27.00 4.62 4.02
C ILE A 173 -27.43 6.09 4.09
N HIS A 174 -28.69 6.30 4.47
CA HIS A 174 -29.33 7.61 4.63
C HIS A 174 -29.48 7.98 6.10
#